data_AF-A0A354CHZ4-F1
#
_entry.id   AF-A0A354CHZ4-F1
#
_cell.length_a   1.000
_cell.length_b   1.000
_cell.length_c   1.000
_cell.angle_alpha   90.00
_cell.angle_beta   90.00
_cell.angle_gamma   90.00
#
_symmetry.space_group_name_H-M   'P 1'
#
loop_
_entity.id
_entity.type
_entity.pdbx_description
1 polymer ?
#
loop_
_entity_poly.entity_id
_entity_poly.type
_entity_poly.pdbx_seq_one_letter_code
_entity_poly.pdbx_strand_id
1 'polypeptide(L)'
;MEIQKLKEYIKAAENISDMLYANDVSGAQQIIGDTVKNVNNIYLGYINRTDELEGRGIEVPVDILLSQMKNLMTAIDSKDIIMLADTLLYEIKEGMLFFTDIENELGGTQE
;
A
#
# COMPACT_ATOMS: atom_id res chain seq x y z
N MET A 1 8.31 -11.77 0.83
CA MET A 1 6.89 -11.59 0.44
C MET A 1 6.79 -11.85 -1.06
N GLU A 2 5.71 -12.34 -1.65
CA GLU A 2 5.72 -12.53 -3.12
C GLU A 2 5.59 -11.18 -3.84
N ILE A 3 6.62 -10.75 -4.57
CA ILE A 3 6.64 -9.52 -5.40
C ILE A 3 5.39 -9.41 -6.29
N GLN A 4 4.90 -10.55 -6.78
CA GLN A 4 3.68 -10.61 -7.59
C GLN A 4 2.45 -10.05 -6.85
N LYS A 5 2.34 -10.30 -5.55
CA LYS A 5 1.25 -9.76 -4.71
C LYS A 5 1.35 -8.25 -4.58
N LEU A 6 2.55 -7.70 -4.36
CA LEU A 6 2.76 -6.24 -4.31
C LEU A 6 2.31 -5.56 -5.61
N LYS A 7 2.65 -6.15 -6.76
CA LYS A 7 2.22 -5.66 -8.09
C LYS A 7 0.71 -5.71 -8.29
N GLU A 8 0.04 -6.73 -7.78
CA GLU A 8 -1.42 -6.82 -7.83
C GLU A 8 -2.09 -5.73 -6.99
N TYR A 9 -1.52 -5.40 -5.84
CA TYR A 9 -2.06 -4.35 -4.97
C TYR A 9 -1.81 -2.94 -5.50
N ILE A 10 -0.66 -2.70 -6.14
CA ILE A 10 -0.41 -1.45 -6.87
C ILE A 10 -1.53 -1.22 -7.89
N LYS A 11 -1.82 -2.23 -8.72
CA LYS A 11 -2.90 -2.15 -9.72
C LYS A 11 -4.28 -1.97 -9.09
N ALA A 12 -4.53 -2.63 -7.95
CA ALA A 12 -5.80 -2.47 -7.25
C ALA A 12 -5.97 -1.03 -6.72
N ALA A 13 -4.93 -0.45 -6.13
CA ALA A 13 -4.95 0.93 -5.65
C ALA A 13 -5.17 1.92 -6.81
N GLU A 14 -4.47 1.75 -7.94
CA GLU A 14 -4.67 2.55 -9.15
C GLU A 14 -6.11 2.45 -9.66
N ASN A 15 -6.61 1.22 -9.85
CA ASN A 15 -7.96 0.99 -10.38
C ASN A 15 -9.06 1.59 -9.48
N ILE A 16 -8.93 1.47 -8.16
CA ILE A 16 -9.87 2.08 -7.23
C ILE A 16 -9.82 3.61 -7.32
N SER A 17 -8.61 4.18 -7.39
CA SER A 17 -8.43 5.62 -7.51
C SER A 17 -9.07 6.15 -8.80
N ASP A 18 -8.85 5.47 -9.93
CA ASP A 18 -9.46 5.79 -11.21
C ASP A 18 -10.99 5.72 -11.16
N MET A 19 -11.56 4.69 -10.52
CA MET A 19 -13.01 4.58 -10.30
C MET A 19 -13.55 5.75 -9.47
N LEU A 20 -12.86 6.10 -8.37
CA LEU A 20 -13.26 7.20 -7.49
C LEU A 20 -13.20 8.56 -8.21
N TYR A 21 -12.15 8.83 -9.00
CA TYR A 21 -12.06 10.04 -9.82
C TYR A 21 -13.12 10.08 -10.93
N ALA A 22 -13.50 8.93 -11.48
CA ALA A 22 -14.61 8.80 -12.43
C ALA A 22 -16.00 8.85 -11.77
N ASN A 23 -16.06 9.05 -10.45
CA ASN A 23 -17.28 9.04 -9.64
C ASN A 23 -18.05 7.69 -9.65
N ASP A 24 -17.36 6.58 -9.96
CA ASP A 24 -17.86 5.21 -9.80
C ASP A 24 -17.63 4.68 -8.38
N VAL A 25 -18.35 5.28 -7.44
CA VAL A 25 -18.25 4.95 -6.01
C VAL A 25 -18.71 3.51 -5.72
N SER A 26 -19.73 3.04 -6.44
CA SER A 26 -20.30 1.70 -6.26
C SER A 26 -19.31 0.61 -6.68
N GLY A 27 -18.60 0.80 -7.80
CA GLY A 27 -17.52 -0.09 -8.24
C GLY A 27 -16.37 -0.12 -7.23
N ALA A 28 -15.90 1.06 -6.81
CA ALA A 28 -14.82 1.18 -5.83
C ALA A 28 -15.15 0.50 -4.49
N GLN A 29 -16.39 0.64 -4.00
CA GLN A 29 -16.83 0.03 -2.73
C GLN A 29 -16.79 -1.49 -2.73
N GLN A 30 -16.93 -2.15 -3.88
CA GLN A 30 -16.89 -3.61 -3.97
C GLN A 30 -15.50 -4.19 -3.70
N ILE A 31 -14.44 -3.40 -3.91
CA ILE A 31 -13.05 -3.87 -3.85
C ILE A 31 -12.22 -3.15 -2.78
N ILE A 32 -12.65 -1.99 -2.29
CA ILE A 32 -11.90 -1.20 -1.30
C ILE A 32 -11.65 -1.96 0.00
N GLY A 33 -12.61 -2.73 0.49
CA GLY A 33 -12.48 -3.47 1.76
C GLY A 33 -11.33 -4.48 1.74
N ASP A 34 -11.22 -5.23 0.64
CA ASP A 34 -10.13 -6.19 0.45
C ASP A 34 -8.78 -5.48 0.29
N THR A 35 -8.74 -4.38 -0.47
CA THR A 35 -7.53 -3.56 -0.63
C THR A 35 -7.02 -3.04 0.72
N VAL A 36 -7.89 -2.46 1.56
CA VAL A 36 -7.51 -1.95 2.89
C VAL A 36 -6.94 -3.06 3.77
N LYS A 37 -7.59 -4.23 3.80
CA LYS A 37 -7.11 -5.38 4.55
C LYS A 37 -5.71 -5.82 4.09
N ASN A 38 -5.48 -5.82 2.78
CA ASN A 38 -4.21 -6.24 2.19
C ASN A 38 -3.09 -5.23 2.47
N VAL A 39 -3.37 -3.93 2.36
CA VAL A 39 -2.44 -2.85 2.73
C VAL A 39 -1.98 -3.01 4.17
N ASN A 40 -2.93 -3.19 5.09
CA ASN A 40 -2.63 -3.40 6.51
C ASN A 40 -1.72 -4.62 6.73
N ASN A 41 -2.02 -5.75 6.08
CA ASN A 41 -1.22 -6.96 6.22
C ASN A 41 0.22 -6.78 5.70
N ILE A 42 0.39 -6.05 4.60
CA ILE A 42 1.72 -5.79 4.05
C ILE A 42 2.51 -4.87 4.97
N TYR A 43 1.91 -3.76 5.39
CA TYR A 43 2.60 -2.79 6.23
C TYR A 43 3.01 -3.43 7.56
N LEU A 44 2.12 -4.18 8.20
CA LEU A 44 2.45 -4.96 9.39
C LEU A 44 3.55 -6.00 9.11
N GLY A 45 3.54 -6.62 7.93
CA GLY A 45 4.59 -7.55 7.51
C GLY A 45 5.97 -6.90 7.45
N TYR A 46 6.07 -5.67 6.96
CA TYR A 46 7.35 -4.92 6.92
C TYR A 46 7.74 -4.36 8.29
N ILE A 47 6.80 -3.81 9.05
CA ILE A 47 7.03 -3.33 10.42
C ILE A 47 7.56 -4.47 11.31
N ASN A 48 7.01 -5.68 11.18
CA ASN A 48 7.47 -6.84 11.94
C ASN A 48 8.84 -7.36 11.49
N ARG A 49 9.35 -6.92 10.34
CA ARG A 49 10.66 -7.30 9.79
C ARG A 49 11.68 -6.16 9.88
N THR A 50 11.36 -5.05 10.56
CA THR A 50 12.27 -3.90 10.66
C THR A 50 13.65 -4.30 11.17
N ASP A 51 13.76 -5.08 12.24
CA ASP A 51 15.06 -5.55 12.77
C ASP A 51 15.86 -6.38 11.73
N GLU A 52 15.18 -7.23 10.94
CA GLU A 52 15.82 -8.04 9.88
C GLU A 52 16.36 -7.15 8.76
N LEU A 53 15.56 -6.15 8.35
CA LEU A 53 15.86 -5.26 7.24
C LEU A 53 16.93 -4.23 7.61
N GLU A 54 16.88 -3.69 8.82
CA GLU A 54 17.92 -2.82 9.37
C GLU A 54 19.27 -3.53 9.44
N GLY A 55 19.29 -4.81 9.83
CA GLY A 55 20.49 -5.65 9.79
C GLY A 55 21.09 -5.82 8.39
N ARG A 56 20.32 -5.52 7.34
CA ARG A 56 20.75 -5.51 5.92
C ARG A 56 21.00 -4.10 5.38
N GLY A 57 20.93 -3.07 6.23
CA GLY A 57 21.10 -1.67 5.83
C GLY A 57 19.87 -1.04 5.16
N ILE A 58 18.70 -1.66 5.29
CA ILE A 58 17.43 -1.17 4.74
C ILE A 58 16.61 -0.57 5.88
N GLU A 59 16.42 0.75 5.85
CA GLU A 59 15.58 1.46 6.82
C GLU A 59 14.11 1.40 6.40
N VAL A 60 13.25 0.87 7.28
CA VAL A 60 11.79 0.85 7.07
C VAL A 60 11.19 2.11 7.69
N PRO A 61 10.52 2.99 6.93
CA PRO A 61 9.96 4.23 7.46
C PRO A 61 8.64 4.00 8.21
N VAL A 62 8.71 3.36 9.38
CA VAL A 62 7.53 2.92 10.17
C VAL A 62 6.53 4.05 10.42
N ASP A 63 7.01 5.24 10.78
CA ASP A 63 6.13 6.40 11.05
C ASP A 63 5.32 6.81 9.82
N ILE A 64 5.92 6.73 8.63
CA ILE A 64 5.24 7.03 7.36
C ILE A 64 4.15 5.98 7.12
N LEU A 65 4.47 4.69 7.27
CA LEU A 65 3.51 3.60 7.06
C LEU A 65 2.31 3.72 7.99
N LEU A 66 2.54 4.03 9.27
CA LEU A 66 1.46 4.25 10.25
C LEU A 66 0.61 5.48 9.89
N SER A 67 1.24 6.57 9.43
CA SER A 67 0.53 7.76 8.97
C SER A 67 -0.34 7.47 7.76
N GLN A 68 0.16 6.73 6.78
CA GLN A 68 -0.56 6.36 5.57
C GLN A 68 -1.78 5.46 5.88
N MET A 69 -1.63 4.49 6.79
CA MET A 69 -2.76 3.69 7.28
C MET A 69 -3.84 4.56 7.94
N LYS A 70 -3.41 5.54 8.77
CA LYS A 70 -4.32 6.48 9.40
C LYS A 70 -5.05 7.36 8.38
N ASN A 71 -4.35 7.85 7.36
CA ASN A 71 -4.94 8.66 6.30
C ASN A 71 -5.99 7.86 5.52
N LEU A 72 -5.67 6.61 5.18
CA LEU A 72 -6.59 5.71 4.47
C LEU A 72 -7.88 5.47 5.26
N MET A 73 -7.74 5.14 6.55
CA MET A 73 -8.90 4.97 7.43
C MET A 73 -9.71 6.25 7.60
N THR A 74 -9.03 7.40 7.73
CA THR A 74 -9.69 8.70 7.87
C THR A 74 -10.51 9.05 6.62
N ALA A 75 -9.96 8.80 5.43
CA ALA A 75 -10.64 9.06 4.16
C ALA A 75 -11.89 8.17 3.98
N ILE A 76 -11.81 6.91 4.43
CA ILE A 76 -12.95 5.98 4.43
C ILE A 76 -14.04 6.45 5.40
N ASP A 77 -13.66 6.78 6.63
CA ASP A 77 -14.59 7.19 7.67
C ASP A 77 -15.28 8.53 7.36
N SER A 78 -14.53 9.47 6.78
CA SER A 78 -15.05 10.77 6.35
C SER A 78 -15.93 10.68 5.09
N LYS A 79 -15.88 9.55 4.37
CA LYS A 79 -16.50 9.35 3.05
C LYS A 79 -16.03 10.37 2.02
N ASP A 80 -14.83 10.91 2.20
CA ASP A 80 -14.22 11.84 1.26
C ASP A 80 -13.60 11.05 0.11
N ILE A 81 -14.32 11.04 -1.02
CA ILE A 81 -13.96 10.29 -2.23
C ILE A 81 -12.62 10.75 -2.80
N ILE A 82 -12.37 12.06 -2.80
CA ILE A 82 -11.14 12.63 -3.36
C ILE A 82 -9.97 12.31 -2.45
N MET A 83 -10.13 12.50 -1.14
CA MET A 83 -9.10 12.11 -0.17
C MET A 83 -8.79 10.61 -0.27
N LEU A 84 -9.80 9.75 -0.44
CA LEU A 84 -9.60 8.32 -0.57
C LEU A 84 -8.83 7.97 -1.84
N ALA A 85 -9.18 8.57 -2.97
CA ALA A 85 -8.48 8.38 -4.24
C ALA A 85 -7.02 8.84 -4.14
N ASP A 86 -6.79 10.04 -3.59
CA ASP A 86 -5.46 10.61 -3.44
C ASP A 86 -4.58 9.77 -2.51
N THR A 87 -5.12 9.31 -1.37
CA THR A 87 -4.37 8.45 -0.45
C THR A 87 -4.02 7.10 -1.10
N LEU A 88 -4.94 6.49 -1.86
CA LEU A 88 -4.63 5.24 -2.55
C LEU A 88 -3.56 5.43 -3.63
N LEU A 89 -3.67 6.48 -4.44
CA LEU A 89 -2.80 6.69 -5.60
C LEU A 89 -1.41 7.22 -5.24
N TYR A 90 -1.30 8.12 -4.27
CA TYR A 90 -0.07 8.85 -3.98
C TYR A 90 0.60 8.43 -2.69
N GLU A 91 -0.13 7.80 -1.76
CA GLU A 91 0.47 7.29 -0.52
C GLU A 91 0.65 5.77 -0.59
N ILE A 92 -0.45 5.03 -0.73
CA ILE A 92 -0.44 3.57 -0.64
C ILE A 92 0.35 2.95 -1.79
N LYS A 93 0.04 3.34 -3.04
CA LYS A 93 0.73 2.83 -4.23
C LYS A 93 2.24 3.10 -4.18
N GLU A 94 2.64 4.32 -3.81
CA GLU A 94 4.06 4.69 -3.69
C GLU A 94 4.76 3.89 -2.58
N GLY A 95 4.10 3.66 -1.43
CA GLY A 95 4.60 2.76 -0.39
C GLY A 95 4.77 1.31 -0.89
N MET A 96 3.85 0.82 -1.72
CA MET A 96 3.98 -0.52 -2.31
C MET A 96 5.09 -0.61 -3.37
N LEU A 97 5.36 0.47 -4.10
CA LEU A 97 6.49 0.55 -5.02
C LEU A 97 7.82 0.47 -4.26
N PHE A 98 7.96 1.23 -3.18
CA PHE A 98 9.13 1.14 -2.29
C PHE A 98 9.37 -0.30 -1.78
N PHE A 99 8.32 -0.99 -1.36
CA PHE A 99 8.44 -2.40 -0.94
C PHE A 99 8.77 -3.35 -2.09
N THR A 100 8.34 -3.04 -3.31
CA THR A 100 8.73 -3.81 -4.49
C THR A 100 10.22 -3.67 -4.75
N ASP A 101 10.77 -2.47 -4.57
CA ASP A 101 12.21 -2.23 -4.72
C ASP A 101 13.01 -2.99 -3.66
N ILE A 102 12.58 -2.96 -2.39
CA ILE A 102 13.19 -3.78 -1.33
C ILE A 102 13.19 -5.27 -1.71
N GLU A 103 12.06 -5.83 -2.11
CA GLU A 103 12.00 -7.26 -2.43
C GLU A 103 12.80 -7.61 -3.69
N ASN A 104 12.93 -6.69 -4.66
CA ASN A 104 13.83 -6.86 -5.80
C ASN A 104 15.31 -6.87 -5.37
N GLU A 105 15.71 -5.97 -4.46
CA GLU A 105 17.08 -5.95 -3.90
C GLU A 105 17.37 -7.23 -3.11
N LEU A 106 16.41 -7.70 -2.32
CA LEU A 106 16.52 -8.95 -1.55
C LEU A 106 16.50 -10.20 -2.44
N GLY A 107 15.75 -10.18 -3.55
CA GLY A 107 15.68 -11.25 -4.53
C GLY A 107 16.85 -11.28 -5.52
N GLY A 108 17.66 -10.22 -5.56
CA GLY A 108 18.84 -10.07 -6.42
C GLY A 108 20.04 -10.95 -6.06
N THR A 109 19.99 -11.69 -4.95
CA THR A 109 20.91 -12.81 -4.69
C THR A 109 20.33 -14.12 -5.23
N GLN A 110 20.25 -14.23 -6.55
CA GLN A 110 20.37 -15.51 -7.24
C GLN A 110 21.51 -15.35 -8.23
N GLU A 111 22.74 -15.63 -7.76
CA GLU A 111 23.89 -15.94 -8.62
C GLU A 111 23.60 -17.15 -9.51
#